data_AF-A0A2J4P0D4-F1
#
_entry.id   AF-A0A2J4P0D4-F1
#
_cell.length_a   1.000
_cell.length_b   1.000
_cell.length_c   1.000
_cell.angle_alpha   90.00
_cell.angle_beta   90.00
_cell.angle_gamma   90.00
#
_symmetry.space_group_name_H-M   'P 1'
#
loop_
_entity.id
_entity.type
_entity.pdbx_description
1 polymer ?
#
loop_
_entity_poly.entity_id
_entity_poly.type
_entity_poly.pdbx_seq_one_letter_code
_entity_poly.pdbx_strand_id
1 'polypeptide(L)'
;MYYLKNTNFWMFGLFFFFYFFIKGSYFPFFPIWLHDINHISKSDTGIIFAAISLFSLLFQPLFGLISDKLGLRKYLLWIITGMLVMFAPFFIFIFGPLLQ
;
A
#
# COMPACT_ATOMS: atom_id res chain seq x y z
N MET A 1 -6.31 11.17 -30.92
CA MET A 1 -6.22 10.74 -29.51
C MET A 1 -6.90 11.75 -28.59
N TYR A 2 -8.20 11.62 -28.35
CA TYR A 2 -8.98 12.53 -27.49
C TYR A 2 -8.55 12.45 -26.00
N TYR A 3 -8.11 11.27 -25.55
CA TYR A 3 -7.67 11.02 -24.17
C TYR A 3 -6.37 11.73 -23.77
N LEU A 4 -5.43 11.94 -24.69
CA LEU A 4 -4.14 12.58 -24.39
C LEU A 4 -4.27 14.07 -23.99
N LYS A 5 -5.37 14.73 -24.36
CA LYS A 5 -5.65 16.12 -23.99
C LYS A 5 -6.41 16.26 -22.65
N ASN A 6 -6.84 15.15 -22.06
CA ASN A 6 -7.63 15.16 -20.82
C ASN A 6 -6.69 15.16 -19.59
N THR A 7 -6.75 16.21 -18.77
CA THR A 7 -5.94 16.32 -17.56
C THR A 7 -6.24 15.19 -16.56
N ASN A 8 -7.49 14.73 -16.45
CA ASN A 8 -7.84 13.63 -15.55
C ASN A 8 -7.16 12.32 -15.97
N PHE A 9 -7.00 12.09 -17.27
CA PHE A 9 -6.28 10.90 -17.77
C PHE A 9 -4.84 10.87 -17.27
N TRP A 10 -4.13 12.00 -17.37
CA TRP A 10 -2.76 12.11 -16.87
C TRP A 10 -2.68 12.04 -15.33
N MET A 11 -3.61 12.66 -14.61
CA MET A 11 -3.65 12.60 -13.14
C MET A 11 -3.89 11.17 -12.63
N PHE A 12 -4.90 10.46 -13.15
CA PHE A 12 -5.15 9.07 -12.79
C PHE A 12 -4.03 8.15 -13.28
N GLY A 13 -3.48 8.41 -14.47
CA GLY A 13 -2.35 7.66 -15.03
C GLY A 13 -1.12 7.72 -14.12
N LEU A 14 -0.73 8.93 -13.69
CA LEU A 14 0.37 9.11 -12.73
C LEU A 14 0.06 8.48 -11.38
N PHE A 15 -1.17 8.64 -10.89
CA PHE A 15 -1.60 8.02 -9.63
C PHE A 15 -1.45 6.50 -9.67
N PHE A 16 -1.97 5.84 -10.72
CA PHE A 16 -1.82 4.40 -10.90
C PHE A 16 -0.36 4.00 -11.06
N PHE A 17 0.43 4.77 -11.81
CA PHE A 17 1.86 4.52 -11.99
C PHE A 17 2.59 4.46 -10.64
N PHE A 18 2.46 5.49 -9.80
CA PHE A 18 3.11 5.51 -8.48
C PHE A 18 2.55 4.47 -7.53
N TYR A 19 1.23 4.23 -7.56
CA TYR A 19 0.61 3.18 -6.76
C TYR A 19 1.19 1.78 -7.08
N PHE A 20 1.27 1.42 -8.36
CA PHE A 20 1.84 0.14 -8.78
C PHE A 20 3.34 0.08 -8.60
N PHE A 21 4.06 1.21 -8.72
CA PHE A 21 5.48 1.28 -8.40
C PHE A 21 5.72 0.92 -6.93
N ILE A 22 5.01 1.56 -6.00
CA ILE A 22 5.13 1.28 -4.56
C ILE A 22 4.72 -0.17 -4.27
N LYS A 23 3.60 -0.65 -4.82
CA LYS A 23 3.15 -2.03 -4.63
C LYS A 23 4.15 -3.05 -5.18
N GLY A 24 4.73 -2.76 -6.34
CA GLY A 24 5.73 -3.58 -7.01
C GLY A 24 7.08 -3.60 -6.29
N SER A 25 7.46 -2.52 -5.61
CA SER A 25 8.62 -2.49 -4.72
C SER A 25 8.31 -3.12 -3.35
N TYR A 26 7.09 -3.04 -2.85
CA TYR A 26 6.76 -3.61 -1.55
C TYR A 26 6.64 -5.13 -1.60
N PHE A 27 5.77 -5.66 -2.47
CA PHE A 27 5.34 -7.06 -2.41
C PHE A 27 6.48 -8.10 -2.52
N PRO A 28 7.44 -7.98 -3.47
CA PRO A 28 8.53 -8.95 -3.57
C PRO A 28 9.66 -8.70 -2.54
N PHE A 29 9.89 -7.45 -2.14
CA PHE A 29 10.97 -7.12 -1.22
C PHE A 29 10.57 -7.26 0.26
N PHE A 30 9.28 -7.29 0.59
CA PHE A 30 8.83 -7.36 1.97
C PHE A 30 9.33 -8.62 2.73
N PRO A 31 9.23 -9.85 2.18
CA PRO A 31 9.80 -11.04 2.83
C PRO A 31 11.34 -10.98 2.94
N ILE A 32 12.00 -10.41 1.92
CA ILE A 32 13.46 -10.23 1.90
C ILE A 32 13.88 -9.26 3.01
N TRP A 33 13.18 -8.14 3.15
CA TRP A 33 13.43 -7.14 4.19
C TRP A 33 13.19 -7.69 5.60
N LEU A 34 12.17 -8.54 5.81
CA LEU A 34 11.95 -9.21 7.09
C LEU A 34 13.10 -10.15 7.46
N HIS A 35 13.58 -10.95 6.51
CA HIS A 35 14.61 -11.95 6.77
C HIS A 35 16.03 -11.35 6.81
N ASP A 36 16.41 -10.55 5.82
CA ASP A 36 17.79 -10.09 5.65
C ASP A 36 18.11 -8.86 6.48
N ILE A 37 17.14 -7.97 6.72
CA ILE A 37 17.35 -6.71 7.45
C ILE A 37 16.88 -6.81 8.91
N ASN A 38 15.74 -7.48 9.16
CA ASN A 38 15.23 -7.64 10.52
C ASN A 38 15.61 -8.99 11.16
N HIS A 39 16.36 -9.85 10.46
CA HIS A 39 16.83 -11.14 10.95
C HIS A 39 15.71 -12.06 11.49
N ILE A 40 14.48 -11.88 10.98
CA ILE A 40 13.31 -12.67 11.38
C ILE A 40 13.39 -14.06 10.74
N SER A 41 13.03 -15.08 11.52
CA SER A 41 13.02 -16.46 11.02
C SER A 41 12.02 -16.63 9.87
N LYS A 42 12.25 -17.61 8.99
CA LYS A 42 11.32 -17.93 7.89
C LYS A 42 9.94 -18.38 8.40
N SER A 43 9.89 -19.04 9.56
CA SER A 43 8.66 -19.44 10.22
C SER A 43 7.84 -18.22 10.64
N ASP A 44 8.48 -17.26 11.31
CA ASP A 44 7.84 -16.05 11.80
C ASP A 44 7.43 -15.11 10.66
N THR A 45 8.23 -15.04 9.60
CA THR A 45 7.87 -14.34 8.36
C THR A 45 6.56 -14.89 7.77
N GLY A 46 6.38 -16.21 7.78
CA GLY A 46 5.13 -16.86 7.35
C GLY A 46 3.94 -16.48 8.23
N ILE A 47 4.14 -16.42 9.54
CA ILE A 47 3.11 -16.00 10.51
C ILE A 47 2.73 -14.54 10.29
N ILE A 48 3.70 -13.64 10.09
CA ILE A 48 3.46 -12.23 9.78
C ILE A 48 2.63 -12.09 8.49
N PHE A 49 3.00 -12.83 7.44
CA PHE A 49 2.26 -12.79 6.17
C PHE A 49 0.83 -13.33 6.30
N ALA A 50 0.63 -14.38 7.10
CA ALA A 50 -0.69 -14.93 7.41
C ALA A 50 -1.55 -13.91 8.19
N ALA A 51 -0.97 -13.23 9.19
CA ALA A 51 -1.64 -12.20 9.95
C ALA A 51 -2.06 -11.02 9.04
N ILE A 52 -1.14 -10.52 8.20
CA ILE A 52 -1.44 -9.46 7.22
C ILE A 52 -2.56 -9.90 6.27
N SER A 53 -2.53 -11.15 5.79
CA SER A 53 -3.56 -11.69 4.89
C SER A 53 -4.93 -11.78 5.56
N LEU A 54 -4.97 -12.20 6.83
CA LEU A 54 -6.21 -12.25 7.62
C LEU A 54 -6.81 -10.86 7.82
N PHE A 55 -5.99 -9.89 8.24
CA PHE A 55 -6.45 -8.51 8.38
C PHE A 55 -6.88 -7.92 7.04
N SER A 56 -6.12 -8.18 5.96
CA SER A 56 -6.49 -7.72 4.61
C SER A 56 -7.86 -8.27 4.19
N LEU A 57 -8.14 -9.55 4.48
CA LEU A 57 -9.43 -10.16 4.16
C LEU A 57 -10.58 -9.48 4.91
N LEU A 58 -10.39 -9.12 6.17
CA LEU A 58 -11.40 -8.44 6.99
C LEU A 58 -11.58 -6.98 6.57
N PHE A 59 -10.47 -6.29 6.31
CA PHE A 59 -10.47 -4.87 5.97
C PHE A 59 -10.98 -4.62 4.55
N GLN A 60 -10.79 -5.53 3.60
CA GLN A 60 -11.19 -5.31 2.21
C GLN A 60 -12.70 -5.07 2.02
N PRO A 61 -13.64 -5.83 2.63
CA PRO A 61 -15.07 -5.50 2.64
C PRO A 61 -15.38 -4.16 3.33
N LEU A 62 -14.75 -3.90 4.48
CA LEU A 62 -14.92 -2.67 5.25
C LEU A 62 -14.52 -1.43 4.43
N PHE A 63 -13.33 -1.46 3.81
CA PHE A 63 -12.86 -0.39 2.94
C PHE A 63 -13.71 -0.25 1.67
N GLY A 64 -14.24 -1.36 1.13
CA GLY A 64 -15.19 -1.30 0.02
C GLY A 64 -16.45 -0.49 0.36
N LEU A 65 -17.09 -0.81 1.49
CA LEU A 65 -18.28 -0.09 1.96
C LEU A 65 -17.99 1.39 2.29
N ILE A 66 -16.82 1.68 2.86
CA ILE A 66 -16.37 3.04 3.15
C ILE A 66 -16.12 3.82 1.84
N SER A 67 -15.48 3.17 0.86
CA SER A 67 -15.22 3.75 -0.46
C SER A 67 -16.52 4.12 -1.19
N ASP A 68 -17.53 3.25 -1.12
CA ASP A 68 -18.84 3.51 -1.73
C ASP A 68 -19.55 4.71 -1.07
N LYS A 69 -19.42 4.89 0.24
CA LYS A 69 -19.99 6.05 0.96
C LYS A 69 -19.25 7.36 0.70
N LEU A 70 -17.93 7.33 0.54
CA LEU A 70 -17.10 8.51 0.30
C LEU A 70 -17.26 9.04 -1.13
N GLY A 71 -17.56 8.14 -2.08
CA GLY A 71 -17.68 8.45 -3.51
C GLY A 71 -16.36 8.93 -4.14
N LEU A 72 -16.41 9.26 -5.44
CA LEU A 72 -15.26 9.72 -6.24
C LEU A 72 -14.92 11.21 -6.01
N ARG A 73 -14.86 11.62 -4.74
CA ARG A 73 -14.49 12.99 -4.37
C ARG A 73 -12.98 13.18 -4.53
N LYS A 74 -12.55 14.30 -5.12
CA LYS A 74 -11.13 14.66 -5.32
C LYS A 74 -10.29 14.59 -4.04
N TYR A 75 -10.92 14.79 -2.88
CA TYR A 75 -10.28 14.67 -1.56
C TYR A 75 -9.79 13.25 -1.25
N LEU A 76 -10.46 12.21 -1.75
CA LEU A 76 -10.07 10.82 -1.52
C LEU A 76 -8.69 10.52 -2.16
N LEU A 77 -8.45 11.05 -3.36
CA LEU A 77 -7.17 10.92 -4.05
C LEU A 77 -6.03 11.58 -3.27
N TRP A 78 -6.26 12.78 -2.73
CA TRP A 78 -5.27 13.46 -1.89
C TRP A 78 -4.92 12.68 -0.62
N ILE A 79 -5.93 12.10 0.03
CA ILE A 79 -5.71 11.24 1.21
C ILE A 79 -4.87 10.02 0.82
N ILE A 80 -5.22 9.33 -0.27
CA ILE A 80 -4.46 8.14 -0.71
C ILE A 80 -3.03 8.51 -1.10
N THR A 81 -2.82 9.64 -1.80
CA THR A 81 -1.47 10.12 -2.11
C THR A 81 -0.68 10.43 -0.85
N GLY A 82 -1.28 11.07 0.16
CA GLY A 82 -0.64 11.29 1.45
C GLY A 82 -0.23 9.98 2.14
N MET A 83 -1.13 8.99 2.14
CA MET A 83 -0.84 7.66 2.70
C MET A 83 0.27 6.94 1.91
N LEU A 84 0.32 7.09 0.59
CA LEU A 84 1.39 6.52 -0.26
C LEU A 84 2.75 7.13 0.05
N VAL A 85 2.81 8.45 0.30
CA VAL A 85 4.06 9.13 0.68
C VAL A 85 4.52 8.69 2.08
N MET A 86 3.58 8.53 3.02
CA MET A 86 3.88 8.06 4.37
C MET A 86 4.16 6.56 4.46
N PHE A 87 3.93 5.79 3.40
CA PHE A 87 4.12 4.35 3.37
C PHE A 87 5.56 3.96 3.72
N ALA A 88 6.56 4.55 3.05
CA ALA A 88 7.97 4.22 3.31
C ALA A 88 8.44 4.63 4.73
N PRO A 89 8.18 5.85 5.22
CA PRO A 89 8.47 6.23 6.61
C PRO A 89 7.82 5.30 7.64
N PHE A 90 6.59 4.86 7.41
CA PHE A 90 5.90 3.94 8.31
C PHE A 90 6.64 2.61 8.46
N PHE A 91 7.10 2.00 7.36
CA PHE A 91 7.82 0.73 7.41
C PHE A 91 9.16 0.85 8.14
N ILE A 92 9.90 1.93 7.88
CA ILE A 92 11.25 2.11 8.43
C ILE A 92 11.21 2.50 9.91
N PHE A 93 10.38 3.49 10.27
CA PHE A 93 10.42 4.09 11.62
C PHE A 93 9.46 3.46 12.62
N ILE A 94 8.39 2.79 12.15
CA ILE A 94 7.38 2.20 13.04
C ILE A 94 7.43 0.69 12.95
N PHE A 95 7.27 0.12 11.74
CA PHE A 95 7.13 -1.33 11.59
C PHE A 95 8.42 -2.09 11.91
N GLY A 96 9.58 -1.63 11.42
CA GLY A 96 10.88 -2.25 11.71
C GLY A 96 11.18 -2.37 13.20
N PRO A 97 11.16 -1.26 13.97
CA PRO A 97 11.38 -1.33 15.42
C PRO A 97 10.35 -2.15 16.19
N LEU A 98 9.13 -2.32 15.67
CA LEU A 98 8.07 -3.09 16.32
C LEU A 98 8.25 -4.61 16.16
N LEU A 99 9.14 -5.04 15.26
CA LEU A 99 9.44 -6.45 14.98
C LEU A 99 10.67 -6.97 15.75
N GLN A 100 11.46 -6.08 16.36
CA GLN A 100 12.61 -6.42 17.20
C GLN A 100 12.16 -6.74 18.63
#